data_AF-A0A2D5IGP6-F1
#
_entry.id   AF-A0A2D5IGP6-F1
#
_cell.length_a   1.000
_cell.length_b   1.000
_cell.length_c   1.000
_cell.angle_alpha   90.00
_cell.angle_beta   90.00
_cell.angle_gamma   90.00
#
_symmetry.space_group_name_H-M   'P 1'
#
loop_
_entity.id
_entity.type
_entity.pdbx_description
1 polymer ?
#
loop_
_entity_poly.entity_id
_entity_poly.type
_entity_poly.pdbx_seq_one_letter_code
_entity_poly.pdbx_strand_id
1 'polypeptide(L)'
;MTSSVNIQMLFRQSFVEPKAAAKQFLALDLSYDAIFSLFLATVCASTVLIFGFDAVFYGEEARVGLLGSPWQFATIVTTLTLATAIGIAWIGQKLSGQGSFRLVMALIAWLQVVQLGMQVVSYFTLILPTILVTFVQFGLIGWSFWIFIAFIDEVHKFDNMIKSTLVAFLGTMVGMLGLIFMLGFFGLFGGAR
;
A
#
# COMPACT_ATOMS: atom_id res chain seq x y z
N MET A 1 8.91 -27.62 15.39
CA MET A 1 9.84 -26.48 15.38
C MET A 1 9.10 -25.30 14.76
N THR A 2 8.36 -24.56 15.58
CA THR A 2 7.72 -23.30 15.15
C THR A 2 8.83 -22.28 14.98
N SER A 3 9.37 -22.16 13.78
CA SER A 3 10.16 -20.99 13.41
C SER A 3 9.26 -19.80 13.69
N SER A 4 9.51 -19.09 14.79
CA SER A 4 8.83 -17.83 15.08
C SER A 4 9.14 -16.93 13.90
N VAL A 5 8.19 -16.83 12.97
CA VAL A 5 8.30 -15.94 11.81
C VAL A 5 8.57 -14.57 12.41
N ASN A 6 9.82 -14.13 12.29
CA ASN A 6 10.25 -12.90 12.93
C ASN A 6 9.75 -11.76 12.04
N ILE A 7 8.52 -11.32 12.31
CA ILE A 7 7.84 -10.25 11.57
C ILE A 7 8.71 -8.99 11.55
N GLN A 8 9.47 -8.72 12.62
CA GLN A 8 10.41 -7.60 12.67
C GLN A 8 11.58 -7.79 11.70
N MET A 9 12.10 -9.01 11.56
CA MET A 9 13.13 -9.34 10.57
C MET A 9 12.60 -9.20 9.15
N LEU A 10 11.40 -9.71 8.85
CA LEU A 10 10.76 -9.54 7.54
C LEU A 10 10.51 -8.07 7.21
N PHE A 11 10.09 -7.29 8.20
CA PHE A 11 9.89 -5.85 8.04
C PHE A 11 11.20 -5.16 7.70
N ARG A 12 12.27 -5.37 8.48
CA ARG A 12 13.60 -4.81 8.20
C ARG A 12 14.14 -5.28 6.85
N GLN A 13 13.94 -6.55 6.51
CA GLN A 13 14.36 -7.11 5.23
C GLN A 13 13.57 -6.50 4.06
N SER A 14 12.32 -6.09 4.25
CA SER A 14 11.55 -5.41 3.21
C SER A 14 12.18 -4.08 2.78
N PHE A 15 12.93 -3.41 3.68
CA PHE A 15 13.65 -2.18 3.38
C PHE A 15 14.98 -2.42 2.67
N VAL A 16 15.68 -3.52 2.96
CA VAL A 16 17.04 -3.79 2.45
C VAL A 16 17.01 -4.72 1.22
N GLU A 17 16.20 -5.77 1.29
CA GLU A 17 16.04 -6.81 0.27
C GLU A 17 14.55 -7.13 0.07
N PRO A 18 13.79 -6.23 -0.60
CA PRO A 18 12.35 -6.35 -0.76
C PRO A 18 11.94 -7.66 -1.45
N LYS A 19 12.71 -8.13 -2.45
CA LYS A 19 12.43 -9.40 -3.14
C LYS A 19 12.53 -10.60 -2.20
N ALA A 20 13.57 -10.64 -1.35
CA ALA A 20 13.76 -11.73 -0.40
C ALA A 20 12.68 -11.74 0.68
N ALA A 21 12.25 -10.56 1.16
CA ALA A 21 11.14 -10.44 2.09
C ALA A 21 9.81 -10.88 1.45
N ALA A 22 9.53 -10.46 0.22
CA ALA A 22 8.36 -10.88 -0.55
C ALA A 22 8.31 -12.40 -0.72
N LYS A 23 9.43 -13.01 -1.11
CA LYS A 23 9.54 -14.47 -1.26
C LYS A 23 9.27 -15.22 0.04
N GLN A 24 9.84 -14.77 1.15
CA GLN A 24 9.62 -15.38 2.46
C GLN A 24 8.17 -15.23 2.92
N PHE A 25 7.55 -14.07 2.67
CA PHE A 25 6.15 -13.84 3.02
C PHE A 25 5.21 -14.72 2.18
N LEU A 26 5.46 -14.85 0.88
CA LEU A 26 4.67 -15.72 0.00
C LEU A 26 4.82 -17.20 0.35
N ALA A 27 5.97 -17.60 0.91
CA ALA A 27 6.19 -18.96 1.39
C ALA A 27 5.33 -19.34 2.62
N LEU A 28 4.69 -18.37 3.29
CA LEU A 28 3.76 -18.63 4.38
C LEU A 28 2.41 -19.18 3.89
N ASP A 29 2.13 -19.16 2.58
CA ASP A 29 0.91 -19.66 1.93
C ASP A 29 -0.38 -19.27 2.66
N LEU A 30 -0.50 -18.00 3.04
CA LEU A 30 -1.62 -17.48 3.82
C LEU A 30 -2.97 -17.66 3.09
N SER A 31 -4.01 -18.06 3.84
CA SER A 31 -5.37 -18.14 3.32
C SER A 31 -5.91 -16.76 2.91
N TYR A 32 -6.92 -16.73 2.04
CA TYR A 32 -7.56 -15.46 1.64
C TYR A 32 -8.06 -14.67 2.84
N ASP A 33 -8.68 -15.33 3.81
CA ASP A 33 -9.19 -14.68 5.02
C ASP A 33 -8.07 -14.01 5.83
N ALA A 34 -6.90 -14.65 5.94
CA ALA A 34 -5.75 -14.07 6.63
C ALA A 34 -5.18 -12.87 5.88
N ILE A 35 -5.12 -12.93 4.55
CA ILE A 35 -4.64 -11.82 3.70
C ILE A 35 -5.56 -10.60 3.83
N PHE A 36 -6.88 -10.79 3.70
CA PHE A 36 -7.85 -9.71 3.83
C PHE A 36 -7.88 -9.15 5.26
N SER A 37 -7.77 -10.01 6.27
CA SER A 37 -7.71 -9.56 7.67
C SER A 37 -6.47 -8.71 7.93
N LEU A 38 -5.30 -9.13 7.44
CA LEU A 38 -4.05 -8.36 7.55
C LEU A 38 -4.18 -7.01 6.83
N PHE A 39 -4.72 -7.03 5.61
CA PHE A 39 -4.96 -5.83 4.82
C PHE A 39 -5.88 -4.84 5.55
N LEU A 40 -7.06 -5.28 5.98
CA LEU A 40 -8.04 -4.44 6.67
C LEU A 40 -7.49 -3.91 8.00
N ALA A 41 -6.87 -4.78 8.81
CA ALA A 41 -6.26 -4.37 10.06
C ALA A 41 -5.22 -3.27 9.85
N THR A 42 -4.42 -3.38 8.79
CA THR A 42 -3.39 -2.39 8.47
C THR A 42 -4.00 -1.08 7.97
N VAL A 43 -5.02 -1.12 7.10
CA VAL A 43 -5.73 0.08 6.64
C VAL A 43 -6.38 0.81 7.81
N CYS A 44 -7.02 0.08 8.72
CA CYS A 44 -7.59 0.64 9.95
C CYS A 44 -6.50 1.25 10.83
N ALA A 45 -5.39 0.56 11.06
CA ALA A 45 -4.28 1.06 11.85
C ALA A 45 -3.67 2.34 11.25
N SER A 46 -3.41 2.36 9.94
CA SER A 46 -2.92 3.55 9.24
C SER A 46 -3.91 4.71 9.35
N THR A 47 -5.20 4.45 9.19
CA THR A 47 -6.24 5.49 9.32
C THR A 47 -6.27 6.07 10.73
N VAL A 48 -6.29 5.23 11.76
CA VAL A 48 -6.26 5.68 13.16
C VAL A 48 -5.01 6.50 13.43
N LEU A 49 -3.86 6.06 12.92
CA LEU A 49 -2.59 6.75 13.12
C LEU A 49 -2.60 8.12 12.44
N ILE A 50 -3.06 8.20 11.19
CA ILE A 50 -3.20 9.44 10.43
C ILE A 50 -4.12 10.43 11.14
N PHE A 51 -5.32 10.01 11.54
CA PHE A 51 -6.29 10.91 12.18
C PHE A 51 -5.89 11.27 13.61
N GLY A 52 -5.30 10.33 14.35
CA GLY A 52 -4.81 10.55 15.71
C GLY A 52 -3.66 11.57 15.76
N PHE A 53 -2.71 11.48 14.84
CA PHE A 53 -1.63 12.47 14.75
C PHE A 53 -2.15 13.85 14.35
N ASP A 54 -2.99 13.96 13.32
CA ASP A 54 -3.46 15.28 12.89
C ASP A 54 -4.33 15.98 13.94
N ALA A 55 -5.14 15.23 14.69
CA ALA A 55 -5.91 15.78 15.81
C ALA A 55 -5.01 16.41 16.89
N VAL A 56 -3.80 15.87 17.09
CA VAL A 56 -2.85 16.36 18.10
C VAL A 56 -1.99 17.51 17.56
N PHE A 57 -1.54 17.45 16.30
CA PHE A 57 -0.52 18.36 15.77
C PHE A 57 -1.05 19.49 14.88
N TYR A 58 -2.14 19.28 14.14
CA TYR A 58 -2.61 20.22 13.10
C TYR A 58 -4.00 20.80 13.39
N GLY A 59 -4.78 20.21 14.31
CA GLY A 59 -6.15 20.63 14.63
C GLY A 59 -7.17 20.19 13.58
N GLU A 60 -8.46 20.14 13.97
CA GLU A 60 -9.55 19.62 13.10
C GLU A 60 -9.73 20.39 11.78
N GLU A 61 -9.31 21.65 11.72
CA GLU A 61 -9.51 22.52 10.54
C GLU A 61 -8.58 22.21 9.36
N ALA A 62 -7.53 21.40 9.55
CA ALA A 62 -6.58 21.08 8.49
C ALA A 62 -7.16 20.15 7.40
N ARG A 63 -8.33 19.53 7.62
CA ARG A 63 -8.89 18.52 6.70
C ARG A 63 -10.24 18.95 6.15
N VAL A 64 -10.25 19.31 4.86
CA VAL A 64 -11.46 19.72 4.14
C VAL A 64 -11.86 18.63 3.14
N GLY A 65 -13.17 18.33 3.04
CA GLY A 65 -13.75 17.44 2.03
C GLY A 65 -13.68 15.94 2.39
N LEU A 66 -13.47 15.08 1.39
CA LEU A 66 -13.46 13.61 1.50
C LEU A 66 -12.39 13.02 2.44
N LEU A 67 -11.47 13.86 2.93
CA LEU A 67 -10.42 13.51 3.89
C LEU A 67 -10.80 13.87 5.34
N GLY A 68 -11.95 14.51 5.56
CA GLY A 68 -12.43 14.91 6.88
C GLY A 68 -13.02 13.76 7.72
N SER A 69 -13.43 12.65 7.09
CA SER A 69 -13.98 11.48 7.79
C SER A 69 -13.04 10.27 7.74
N PRO A 70 -12.70 9.65 8.90
CA PRO A 70 -11.89 8.43 8.94
C PRO A 70 -12.46 7.28 8.09
N TRP A 71 -13.79 7.13 8.09
CA TRP A 71 -14.46 6.07 7.34
C TRP A 71 -14.40 6.28 5.83
N GLN A 72 -14.50 7.52 5.37
CA GLN A 72 -14.36 7.87 3.95
C GLN A 72 -12.92 7.62 3.48
N PHE A 73 -11.93 8.05 4.28
CA PHE A 73 -10.53 7.79 3.98
C PHE A 73 -10.22 6.30 3.89
N ALA A 74 -10.65 5.51 4.89
CA ALA A 74 -10.44 4.06 4.88
C ALA A 74 -11.09 3.38 3.66
N THR A 75 -12.28 3.84 3.25
CA THR A 75 -12.98 3.35 2.05
C THR A 75 -12.21 3.70 0.78
N ILE A 76 -11.73 4.94 0.65
CA ILE A 76 -10.93 5.40 -0.50
C ILE A 76 -9.66 4.57 -0.63
N VAL A 77 -8.90 4.41 0.46
CA VAL A 77 -7.66 3.62 0.45
C VAL A 77 -7.96 2.17 0.10
N THR A 78 -9.00 1.59 0.70
CA THR A 78 -9.41 0.21 0.42
C THR A 78 -9.75 0.00 -1.05
N THR A 79 -10.60 0.85 -1.62
CA THR A 79 -11.00 0.77 -3.02
C THR A 79 -9.81 0.96 -3.95
N LEU A 80 -8.98 1.98 -3.71
CA LEU A 80 -7.79 2.24 -4.51
C LEU A 80 -6.85 1.04 -4.50
N THR A 81 -6.54 0.51 -3.33
CA THR A 81 -5.60 -0.61 -3.21
C THR A 81 -6.16 -1.90 -3.82
N LEU A 82 -7.44 -2.22 -3.63
CA LEU A 82 -8.07 -3.39 -4.24
C LEU A 82 -8.12 -3.28 -5.76
N ALA A 83 -8.50 -2.11 -6.28
CA ALA A 83 -8.52 -1.86 -7.72
C ALA A 83 -7.11 -1.95 -8.32
N THR A 84 -6.09 -1.43 -7.63
CA THR A 84 -4.69 -1.61 -8.01
C THR A 84 -4.27 -3.08 -7.98
N ALA A 85 -4.65 -3.85 -6.96
CA ALA A 85 -4.35 -5.27 -6.87
C ALA A 85 -4.94 -6.06 -8.04
N ILE A 86 -6.19 -5.79 -8.39
CA ILE A 86 -6.87 -6.37 -9.54
C ILE A 86 -6.14 -5.98 -10.84
N GLY A 87 -5.81 -4.70 -11.00
CA GLY A 87 -5.08 -4.20 -12.16
C GLY A 87 -3.74 -4.90 -12.34
N ILE A 88 -2.93 -4.98 -11.27
CA ILE A 88 -1.62 -5.65 -11.27
C ILE A 88 -1.77 -7.12 -11.62
N ALA A 89 -2.70 -7.84 -10.99
CA ALA A 89 -2.90 -9.26 -11.27
C ALA A 89 -3.33 -9.50 -12.72
N TRP A 90 -4.26 -8.69 -13.22
CA TRP A 90 -4.79 -8.84 -14.58
C TRP A 90 -3.77 -8.47 -15.65
N ILE A 91 -3.12 -7.31 -15.51
CA ILE A 91 -2.09 -6.84 -16.44
C ILE A 91 -0.85 -7.75 -16.36
N GLY A 92 -0.46 -8.16 -15.15
CA GLY A 92 0.66 -9.05 -14.92
C GLY A 92 0.47 -10.41 -15.60
N GLN A 93 -0.72 -11.02 -15.49
CA GLN A 93 -1.06 -12.25 -16.22
C GLN A 93 -1.03 -12.06 -17.73
N LYS A 94 -1.51 -10.93 -18.25
CA LYS A 94 -1.45 -10.60 -19.69
C LYS A 94 -0.01 -10.44 -20.20
N LEU A 95 0.91 -9.95 -19.37
CA LEU A 95 2.33 -9.84 -19.69
C LEU A 95 3.13 -11.14 -19.41
N SER A 96 2.46 -12.30 -19.35
CA SER A 96 3.05 -13.62 -19.07
C SER A 96 3.61 -13.79 -17.66
N GLY A 97 3.14 -12.99 -16.71
CA GLY A 97 3.51 -13.12 -15.30
C GLY A 97 2.79 -14.29 -14.62
N GLN A 98 3.47 -14.95 -13.69
CA GLN A 98 2.94 -16.12 -12.95
C GLN A 98 2.10 -15.75 -11.71
N GLY A 99 1.93 -14.45 -11.46
CA GLY A 99 1.23 -13.93 -10.29
C GLY A 99 -0.26 -14.25 -10.30
N SER A 100 -0.70 -15.06 -9.33
CA SER A 100 -2.14 -15.22 -9.07
C SER A 100 -2.67 -14.04 -8.25
N PHE A 101 -3.97 -13.76 -8.36
CA PHE A 101 -4.62 -12.69 -7.57
C PHE A 101 -4.37 -12.86 -6.07
N ARG A 102 -4.38 -14.10 -5.55
CA ARG A 102 -4.03 -14.42 -4.16
C ARG A 102 -2.63 -13.93 -3.78
N LEU A 103 -1.63 -14.22 -4.61
CA LEU A 103 -0.23 -13.85 -4.35
C LEU A 103 -0.04 -12.33 -4.44
N VAL A 104 -0.68 -11.69 -5.43
CA VAL A 104 -0.66 -10.22 -5.59
C VAL A 104 -1.30 -9.56 -4.36
N MET A 105 -2.46 -10.02 -3.93
CA MET A 105 -3.15 -9.45 -2.78
C MET A 105 -2.40 -9.70 -1.47
N ALA A 106 -1.79 -10.87 -1.30
CA ALA A 106 -0.92 -11.18 -0.17
C ALA A 106 0.25 -10.18 -0.09
N LEU A 107 0.95 -9.94 -1.19
CA LEU A 107 2.04 -8.98 -1.22
C LEU A 107 1.58 -7.55 -1.00
N ILE A 108 0.43 -7.16 -1.54
CA ILE A 108 -0.13 -5.83 -1.30
C ILE A 108 -0.53 -5.64 0.16
N ALA A 109 -1.10 -6.67 0.80
CA ALA A 109 -1.38 -6.64 2.23
C ALA A 109 -0.09 -6.45 3.04
N TRP A 110 0.99 -7.15 2.69
CA TRP A 110 2.30 -6.93 3.33
C TRP A 110 2.87 -5.54 3.02
N LEU A 111 2.69 -5.05 1.80
CA LEU A 111 3.13 -3.71 1.41
C LEU A 111 2.40 -2.63 2.22
N GLN A 112 1.12 -2.85 2.58
CA GLN A 112 0.43 -1.96 3.51
C GLN A 112 1.12 -1.94 4.88
N VAL A 113 1.61 -3.09 5.38
CA VAL A 113 2.33 -3.17 6.66
C VAL A 113 3.64 -2.41 6.59
N VAL A 114 4.39 -2.58 5.49
CA VAL A 114 5.63 -1.84 5.25
C VAL A 114 5.36 -0.33 5.18
N GLN A 115 4.30 0.07 4.48
CA GLN A 115 3.88 1.47 4.39
C GLN A 115 3.44 2.06 5.74
N LEU A 116 2.69 1.31 6.55
CA LEU A 116 2.34 1.73 7.91
C LEU A 116 3.60 2.00 8.74
N GLY A 117 4.62 1.16 8.64
CA GLY A 117 5.88 1.39 9.32
C GLY A 117 6.65 2.60 8.78
N MET A 118 6.66 2.83 7.47
CA MET A 118 7.20 4.07 6.87
C MET A 118 6.45 5.30 7.34
N GLN A 119 5.14 5.19 7.53
CA GLN A 119 4.31 6.26 8.04
C GLN A 119 4.65 6.59 9.50
N VAL A 120 4.89 5.59 10.35
CA VAL A 120 5.39 5.82 11.71
C VAL A 120 6.71 6.59 11.68
N VAL A 121 7.67 6.18 10.83
CA VAL A 121 8.94 6.90 10.65
C VAL A 121 8.73 8.33 10.17
N SER A 122 7.81 8.53 9.22
CA SER A 122 7.42 9.84 8.71
C SER A 122 6.94 10.76 9.84
N TYR A 123 6.10 10.29 10.75
CA TYR A 123 5.64 11.10 11.88
C TYR A 123 6.74 11.44 12.88
N PHE A 124 7.70 10.54 13.14
CA PHE A 124 8.86 10.87 13.97
C PHE A 124 9.72 11.99 13.36
N THR A 125 9.69 12.15 12.04
CA THR A 125 10.48 13.19 11.38
C THR A 125 9.91 14.59 11.57
N LEU A 126 8.66 14.74 12.06
CA LEU A 126 8.03 16.04 12.31
C LEU A 126 8.72 16.86 13.40
N ILE A 127 9.57 16.24 14.23
CA ILE A 127 10.41 16.92 15.22
C ILE A 127 11.54 17.71 14.55
N LEU A 128 11.92 17.35 13.32
CA LEU A 128 12.98 18.02 12.57
C LEU A 128 12.47 19.33 11.93
N PRO A 129 13.39 20.26 11.61
CA PRO A 129 13.07 21.42 10.77
C PRO A 129 12.38 21.05 9.46
N THR A 130 11.40 21.86 9.03
CA THR A 130 10.54 21.61 7.86
C THR A 130 11.31 21.25 6.59
N ILE A 131 12.46 21.89 6.34
CA ILE A 131 13.29 21.62 5.16
C ILE A 131 13.79 20.17 5.13
N LEU A 132 14.19 19.62 6.29
CA LEU A 132 14.70 18.25 6.40
C LEU A 132 13.57 17.24 6.28
N VAL A 133 12.39 17.55 6.82
CA VAL A 133 11.19 16.71 6.67
C VAL A 133 10.89 16.48 5.20
N THR A 134 10.88 17.54 4.37
CA THR A 134 10.61 17.45 2.93
C THR A 134 11.57 16.51 2.22
N PHE A 135 12.88 16.60 2.49
CA PHE A 135 13.87 15.69 1.90
C PHE A 135 13.65 14.23 2.31
N VAL A 136 13.31 13.98 3.58
CA VAL A 136 13.01 12.63 4.06
C VAL A 136 11.76 12.07 3.37
N GLN A 137 10.71 12.87 3.19
CA GLN A 137 9.49 12.44 2.48
C GLN A 137 9.79 12.06 1.03
N PHE A 138 10.57 12.85 0.30
CA PHE A 138 10.99 12.50 -1.07
C PHE A 138 11.76 11.18 -1.10
N GLY A 139 12.65 10.96 -0.13
CA GLY A 139 13.36 9.69 0.04
C GLY A 139 12.41 8.52 0.27
N LEU A 140 11.44 8.67 1.19
CA LEU A 140 10.44 7.63 1.50
C LEU A 140 9.56 7.30 0.30
N ILE A 141 9.16 8.29 -0.50
CA ILE A 141 8.37 8.08 -1.73
C ILE A 141 9.19 7.26 -2.74
N GLY A 142 10.43 7.67 -3.02
CA GLY A 142 11.31 6.93 -3.93
C GLY A 142 11.57 5.49 -3.47
N TRP A 143 11.80 5.32 -2.16
CA TRP A 143 11.98 4.01 -1.54
C TRP A 143 10.74 3.12 -1.65
N SER A 144 9.56 3.71 -1.45
CA SER A 144 8.27 3.02 -1.59
C SER A 144 8.07 2.49 -3.00
N PHE A 145 8.36 3.29 -4.02
CA PHE A 145 8.29 2.85 -5.41
C PHE A 145 9.24 1.70 -5.71
N TRP A 146 10.47 1.77 -5.19
CA TRP A 146 11.45 0.70 -5.37
C TRP A 146 10.99 -0.62 -4.74
N ILE A 147 10.48 -0.59 -3.50
CA ILE A 147 9.89 -1.77 -2.84
C ILE A 147 8.73 -2.31 -3.66
N PHE A 148 7.82 -1.44 -4.11
CA PHE A 148 6.64 -1.83 -4.86
C PHE A 148 6.99 -2.55 -6.18
N ILE A 149 7.93 -2.01 -6.95
CA ILE A 149 8.40 -2.62 -8.20
C ILE A 149 9.06 -3.97 -7.91
N ALA A 150 9.93 -4.04 -6.90
CA ALA A 150 10.60 -5.28 -6.52
C ALA A 150 9.61 -6.37 -6.05
N PHE A 151 8.53 -5.98 -5.38
CA PHE A 151 7.46 -6.89 -4.97
C PHE A 151 6.69 -7.44 -6.18
N ILE A 152 6.32 -6.58 -7.13
CA ILE A 152 5.61 -7.01 -8.35
C ILE A 152 6.46 -7.96 -9.18
N ASP A 153 7.75 -7.66 -9.29
CA ASP A 153 8.75 -8.49 -9.98
C ASP A 153 8.79 -9.91 -9.39
N GLU A 154 8.82 -10.03 -8.05
CA GLU A 154 8.85 -11.31 -7.36
C GLU A 154 7.52 -12.09 -7.54
N VAL A 155 6.36 -11.44 -7.47
CA VAL A 155 5.05 -12.12 -7.63
C VAL A 155 4.89 -12.73 -9.01
N HIS A 156 5.26 -11.97 -10.03
CA HIS A 156 5.07 -12.38 -11.41
C HIS A 156 6.28 -13.15 -11.95
N LYS A 157 7.39 -13.19 -11.19
CA LYS A 157 8.69 -13.75 -11.58
C LYS A 157 9.14 -13.22 -12.93
N PHE A 158 9.04 -11.91 -13.11
CA PHE A 158 9.47 -11.29 -14.35
C PHE A 158 11.01 -11.34 -14.44
N ASP A 159 11.53 -11.80 -15.57
CA ASP A 159 12.99 -11.75 -15.85
C ASP A 159 13.49 -10.32 -16.12
N ASN A 160 12.60 -9.34 -16.26
CA ASN A 160 12.95 -7.98 -16.65
C ASN A 160 12.23 -6.93 -15.79
N MET A 161 13.01 -6.13 -15.09
CA MET A 161 12.54 -5.06 -14.19
C MET A 161 11.67 -4.01 -14.91
N ILE A 162 11.85 -3.82 -16.22
CA ILE A 162 11.02 -2.91 -17.04
C ILE A 162 9.58 -3.40 -17.10
N LYS A 163 9.35 -4.72 -17.20
CA LYS A 163 7.99 -5.30 -17.19
C LYS A 163 7.32 -5.04 -15.85
N SER A 164 8.06 -5.23 -14.76
CA SER A 164 7.60 -5.00 -13.39
C SER A 164 7.21 -3.54 -13.16
N THR A 165 8.02 -2.59 -13.65
CA THR A 165 7.69 -1.16 -13.61
C THR A 165 6.46 -0.82 -14.44
N LEU A 166 6.32 -1.41 -15.64
CA LEU A 166 5.17 -1.18 -16.51
C LEU A 166 3.88 -1.73 -15.88
N VAL A 167 3.93 -2.93 -15.30
CA VAL A 167 2.79 -3.54 -14.58
C VAL A 167 2.45 -2.72 -13.33
N ALA A 168 3.45 -2.24 -12.60
CA ALA A 168 3.25 -1.33 -11.47
C ALA A 168 2.52 -0.07 -11.90
N PHE A 169 2.98 0.56 -12.98
CA PHE A 169 2.40 1.80 -13.52
C PHE A 169 0.98 1.60 -14.06
N LEU A 170 0.76 0.58 -14.90
CA LEU A 170 -0.57 0.31 -15.44
C LEU A 170 -1.54 -0.16 -14.33
N GLY A 171 -1.06 -0.95 -13.37
CA GLY A 171 -1.85 -1.40 -12.24
C GLY A 171 -2.31 -0.25 -11.35
N THR A 172 -1.44 0.72 -11.06
CA THR A 172 -1.83 1.93 -10.32
C THR A 172 -2.80 2.79 -11.11
N MET A 173 -2.64 2.93 -12.43
CA MET A 173 -3.61 3.60 -13.30
C MET A 173 -5.00 2.95 -13.23
N VAL A 174 -5.09 1.62 -13.27
CA VAL A 174 -6.36 0.90 -13.08
C VAL A 174 -6.95 1.18 -11.69
N GLY A 175 -6.10 1.23 -10.66
CA GLY A 175 -6.51 1.63 -9.32
C GLY A 175 -7.12 3.02 -9.27
N MET A 176 -6.45 4.00 -9.88
CA MET A 176 -6.94 5.38 -9.95
C MET A 176 -8.25 5.47 -10.73
N LEU A 177 -8.42 4.74 -11.83
CA LEU A 177 -9.68 4.67 -12.56
C LEU A 177 -10.79 4.07 -11.71
N GLY A 178 -10.50 3.02 -10.94
CA GLY A 178 -11.45 2.43 -9.98
C GLY A 178 -11.89 3.44 -8.92
N LEU A 179 -10.95 4.23 -8.40
CA LEU A 179 -11.25 5.30 -7.46
C LEU A 179 -12.09 6.42 -8.10
N ILE A 180 -11.73 6.87 -9.30
CA ILE A 180 -12.49 7.90 -10.04
C ILE A 180 -13.91 7.42 -10.30
N PHE A 181 -14.10 6.15 -10.67
CA PHE A 181 -15.43 5.59 -10.88
C PHE A 181 -16.24 5.55 -9.59
N MET A 182 -15.63 5.13 -8.47
CA MET A 182 -16.25 5.16 -7.15
C MET A 182 -16.67 6.59 -6.77
N LEU A 183 -15.75 7.55 -6.86
CA LEU A 183 -16.00 8.94 -6.53
C LEU A 183 -17.02 9.58 -7.47
N GLY A 184 -16.98 9.24 -8.76
CA GLY A 184 -17.96 9.66 -9.74
C GLY A 184 -19.34 9.14 -9.41
N PHE A 185 -19.48 7.86 -9.04
CA PHE A 185 -20.75 7.29 -8.61
C PHE A 185 -21.27 7.98 -7.34
N PHE A 186 -20.48 8.07 -6.27
CA PHE A 186 -20.90 8.76 -5.04
C PHE A 186 -21.09 10.27 -5.21
N GLY A 187 -20.35 10.92 -6.10
CA GLY A 187 -20.47 12.35 -6.41
C GLY A 187 -21.67 12.67 -7.29
N LEU A 188 -21.97 11.83 -8.29
CA LEU A 188 -23.17 11.93 -9.13
C LEU A 188 -24.45 11.63 -8.34
N PHE A 189 -24.39 10.74 -7.34
CA PHE A 189 -25.54 10.41 -6.48
C PHE A 189 -25.60 11.18 -5.15
N GLY A 190 -24.49 11.81 -4.73
CA GLY A 190 -24.38 12.57 -3.47
C GLY A 190 -24.29 14.09 -3.63
N GLY A 191 -24.04 14.59 -4.85
CA GLY A 191 -24.01 16.02 -5.18
C GLY A 191 -25.37 16.65 -5.50
N ALA A 192 -26.48 15.92 -5.32
CA ALA A 192 -27.82 16.47 -5.36
C ALA A 192 -28.31 16.77 -3.94
N ARG A 193 -27.67 17.74 -3.26
CA ARG A 193 -28.20 18.50 -2.12
C ARG A 193 -27.25 19.64 -1.75
#